data_AF-A0A353TYS8-F1
#
_entry.id   AF-A0A353TYS8-F1
#
_cell.length_a   1.000
_cell.length_b   1.000
_cell.length_c   1.000
_cell.angle_alpha   90.00
_cell.angle_beta   90.00
_cell.angle_gamma   90.00
#
_symmetry.space_group_name_H-M   'P 1'
#
loop_
_entity.id
_entity.type
_entity.pdbx_description
1 polymer ?
#
loop_
_entity_poly.entity_id
_entity_poly.type
_entity_poly.pdbx_seq_one_letter_code
_entity_poly.pdbx_strand_id
1 'polypeptide(L)' 'MKTTFEQTTTEKEKSFQAILDKTVDNKNTFGTSFALKKETLVWNGASGNLSIDQPYFIASTAKLFTSAIILKLREE' A
#
# COMPACT_ATOMS: atom_id res chain seq x y z
N MET A 1 22.52 0.10 -22.53
CA MET A 1 23.18 -0.44 -21.32
C MET A 1 22.42 0.11 -20.12
N LYS A 2 21.47 -0.65 -19.56
CA LYS A 2 20.74 -0.20 -18.35
C LYS A 2 21.65 -0.41 -17.14
N THR A 3 21.88 0.65 -16.39
CA THR A 3 22.80 0.70 -15.24
C THR A 3 22.23 -0.09 -14.05
N THR A 4 23.09 -0.84 -13.36
CA THR A 4 22.83 -1.77 -12.24
C THR A 4 21.89 -1.24 -11.13
N PHE A 5 21.81 0.08 -10.93
CA PHE A 5 20.90 0.72 -9.97
C PHE A 5 19.42 0.68 -10.38
N GLU A 6 19.10 0.86 -11.66
CA GLU A 6 17.71 0.79 -12.17
C GLU A 6 17.17 -0.64 -12.04
N GLN A 7 18.01 -1.63 -12.35
CA GLN A 7 17.63 -3.04 -12.23
C GLN A 7 17.30 -3.43 -10.77
N THR A 8 18.06 -2.91 -9.79
CA THR A 8 17.86 -3.26 -8.37
C THR A 8 16.55 -2.69 -7.82
N THR A 9 16.16 -1.48 -8.23
CA THR A 9 14.86 -0.87 -7.86
C THR A 9 13.70 -1.67 -8.45
N THR A 10 13.80 -2.05 -9.73
CA THR A 10 12.77 -2.86 -10.40
C THR A 10 12.62 -4.25 -9.79
N GLU A 11 13.70 -4.91 -9.35
CA GLU A 11 13.59 -6.21 -8.68
C GLU A 11 12.89 -6.12 -7.31
N LYS A 12 13.11 -5.04 -6.55
CA LYS A 12 12.36 -4.80 -5.30
C LYS A 12 10.89 -4.54 -5.56
N GLU A 13 10.55 -3.73 -6.55
CA GLU A 13 9.15 -3.46 -6.92
C GLU A 13 8.43 -4.74 -7.35
N LYS A 14 9.09 -5.62 -8.12
CA LYS A 14 8.57 -6.96 -8.45
C LYS A 14 8.32 -7.80 -7.20
N SER A 15 9.23 -7.76 -6.22
CA SER A 15 9.05 -8.49 -4.96
C SER A 15 7.86 -7.97 -4.15
N PHE A 16 7.60 -6.65 -4.17
CA PHE A 16 6.42 -6.07 -3.53
C PHE A 16 5.13 -6.52 -4.21
N GLN A 17 5.10 -6.54 -5.55
CA GLN A 17 3.95 -7.03 -6.30
C GLN A 17 3.70 -8.52 -6.02
N ALA A 18 4.75 -9.35 -5.99
CA ALA A 18 4.62 -10.78 -5.68
C ALA A 18 4.01 -11.03 -4.29
N ILE A 19 4.24 -10.16 -3.32
CA ILE A 19 3.62 -10.22 -1.99
C ILE A 19 2.11 -9.91 -2.07
N LEU A 20 1.71 -8.91 -2.85
CA LEU A 20 0.28 -8.61 -3.08
C LEU A 20 -0.42 -9.79 -3.74
N ASP A 21 0.17 -10.34 -4.81
CA ASP A 21 -0.43 -11.43 -5.59
C ASP A 21 -0.62 -12.68 -4.73
N LYS A 22 0.38 -13.03 -3.90
CA LYS A 22 0.27 -14.13 -2.92
C LYS A 22 -0.80 -13.89 -1.84
N THR A 23 -1.23 -12.66 -1.63
CA THR A 23 -2.23 -12.31 -0.62
C THR A 23 -3.65 -12.56 -1.11
N VAL A 24 -3.89 -12.51 -2.41
CA VAL A 24 -5.17 -12.88 -3.04
C VAL A 24 -5.20 -14.33 -3.54
N ASP A 25 -4.04 -14.91 -3.86
CA ASP A 25 -3.95 -16.27 -4.41
C ASP A 25 -4.50 -17.33 -3.43
N ASN A 26 -5.47 -18.11 -3.90
CA ASN A 26 -6.13 -19.21 -3.19
C ASN A 26 -6.67 -18.86 -1.78
N LYS A 27 -7.08 -17.60 -1.58
CA LYS A 27 -7.60 -17.10 -0.30
C LYS A 27 -8.98 -16.47 -0.44
N ASN A 28 -9.69 -16.33 0.68
CA ASN A 28 -10.96 -15.58 0.77
C ASN A 28 -10.77 -14.05 0.70
N THR A 29 -9.62 -13.58 0.21
CA THR A 29 -9.29 -12.16 0.04
C THR A 29 -9.37 -11.85 -1.45
N PHE A 30 -10.40 -11.12 -1.87
CA PHE A 30 -10.68 -10.86 -3.29
C PHE A 30 -9.82 -9.75 -3.90
N GLY A 31 -9.25 -8.89 -3.05
CA GLY A 31 -8.40 -7.80 -3.48
C GLY A 31 -7.56 -7.25 -2.34
N THR A 32 -6.40 -6.73 -2.69
CA THR A 32 -5.45 -6.14 -1.74
C THR A 32 -4.68 -5.01 -2.40
N SER A 33 -4.33 -3.99 -1.61
CA SER A 33 -3.52 -2.86 -2.04
C SER A 33 -2.66 -2.40 -0.87
N PHE A 34 -1.43 -1.98 -1.15
CA PHE A 34 -0.63 -1.24 -0.17
C PHE A 34 0.29 -0.24 -0.86
N ALA A 35 0.64 0.78 -0.09
CA ALA A 35 1.55 1.86 -0.47
C ALA A 35 2.77 1.83 0.44
N LEU A 36 3.96 1.98 -0.13
CA LEU A 36 5.22 2.11 0.58
C LEU A 36 5.87 3.44 0.19
N LYS A 37 6.21 4.24 1.20
CA LYS A 37 7.02 5.43 1.05
C LYS A 37 8.22 5.35 1.99
N LYS A 38 9.44 5.40 1.42
CA LYS A 38 10.68 5.50 2.18
C LYS A 38 11.65 6.40 1.42
N GLU A 39 12.00 7.55 2.01
CA GLU A 39 12.87 8.55 1.37
C GLU A 39 12.34 8.93 -0.02
N THR A 40 13.07 8.61 -1.09
CA THR A 40 12.68 8.83 -2.50
C THR A 40 11.91 7.68 -3.12
N LEU A 41 11.87 6.51 -2.49
CA LEU A 41 11.09 5.36 -2.95
C LEU A 41 9.60 5.60 -2.64
N VAL A 42 8.79 5.65 -3.69
CA VAL A 42 7.34 5.63 -3.61
C VAL A 42 6.86 4.50 -4.50
N TRP A 43 6.16 3.54 -3.90
CA TRP A 43 5.59 2.42 -4.62
C TRP A 43 4.18 2.16 -4.13
N ASN A 44 3.25 1.95 -5.05
CA ASN A 44 1.89 1.54 -4.76
C ASN A 44 1.55 0.38 -5.69
N GLY A 45 0.88 -0.64 -5.15
CA GLY A 45 0.42 -1.76 -5.95
C GLY A 45 -0.96 -2.21 -5.49
N ALA A 46 -1.64 -2.92 -6.39
CA ALA A 46 -2.89 -3.61 -6.10
C ALA A 46 -2.88 -5.01 -6.72
N SER A 47 -3.73 -5.90 -6.22
CA SER A 47 -3.96 -7.23 -6.77
C SER A 47 -5.39 -7.68 -6.53
N GLY A 48 -5.85 -8.67 -7.30
CA GLY A 48 -7.24 -9.14 -7.31
C GLY A 48 -8.19 -8.11 -7.92
N ASN A 49 -9.27 -7.79 -7.22
CA ASN A 49 -10.34 -6.91 -7.71
C ASN A 49 -10.25 -5.44 -7.25
N LEU A 50 -9.09 -5.03 -6.71
CA LEU A 50 -8.82 -3.62 -6.37
C LEU A 50 -7.89 -2.99 -7.40
N SER A 51 -8.07 -1.69 -7.64
CA SER A 51 -7.08 -0.84 -8.31
C SER A 51 -6.43 0.14 -7.33
N ILE A 52 -5.25 0.66 -7.68
CA ILE A 52 -4.45 1.56 -6.82
C ILE A 52 -5.25 2.79 -6.36
N ASP A 53 -6.06 3.37 -7.24
CA ASP A 53 -6.83 4.59 -6.95
C ASP A 53 -8.28 4.32 -6.50
N GLN A 54 -8.64 3.06 -6.20
CA GLN A 54 -10.00 2.70 -5.82
C GLN A 54 -10.25 2.95 -4.33
N PRO A 55 -11.27 3.74 -3.94
CA PRO A 55 -11.66 3.87 -2.54
C PRO A 55 -12.23 2.56 -1.98
N TYR A 56 -11.93 2.26 -0.72
CA TYR A 56 -12.50 1.13 0.02
C TYR A 56 -12.74 1.48 1.49
N PHE A 57 -13.63 0.73 2.14
CA PHE A 57 -13.90 0.91 3.57
C PHE A 57 -12.70 0.42 4.40
N ILE A 58 -12.19 1.32 5.25
CA ILE A 58 -10.98 1.05 6.04
C ILE A 58 -11.25 0.57 7.48
N ALA A 59 -12.53 0.41 7.82
CA ALA A 59 -13.03 -0.10 9.11
C ALA A 59 -12.32 0.55 10.32
N SER A 60 -11.79 -0.26 11.26
CA SER A 60 -11.21 0.22 12.52
C SER A 60 -10.01 1.14 12.36
N THR A 61 -9.34 1.20 11.20
CA THR A 61 -8.25 2.16 10.98
C THR A 61 -8.75 3.61 11.00
N ALA A 62 -10.06 3.84 10.76
CA ALA A 62 -10.70 5.16 10.91
C ALA A 62 -10.53 5.75 12.31
N LYS A 63 -10.35 4.91 13.35
CA LYS A 63 -10.10 5.37 14.73
C LYS A 63 -8.85 6.23 14.83
N LEU A 64 -7.82 5.99 14.01
CA LEU A 64 -6.61 6.83 13.99
C LEU A 64 -6.94 8.28 13.59
N PHE A 65 -7.77 8.44 12.56
CA PHE A 65 -8.21 9.75 12.08
C PHE A 65 -9.08 10.45 13.11
N THR A 66 -10.05 9.75 13.70
CA THR A 66 -10.89 10.29 14.78
C THR A 66 -10.04 10.75 15.96
N SER A 67 -9.07 9.96 16.40
CA SER A 67 -8.17 10.35 17.49
C SER A 67 -7.34 11.58 17.15
N ALA A 68 -6.81 11.68 15.92
CA ALA A 68 -6.06 12.85 15.49
C ALA A 68 -6.91 14.13 15.54
N ILE A 69 -8.18 14.05 15.12
CA ILE A 69 -9.13 15.16 15.20
C ILE A 69 -9.39 15.55 16.66
N ILE A 70 -9.65 14.58 17.55
CA ILE A 70 -9.88 14.83 18.98
C ILE A 70 -8.67 15.51 19.62
N LEU A 71 -7.47 15.02 19.35
CA LEU A 71 -6.24 15.62 19.88
C LEU A 71 -6.05 17.04 19.36
N LYS A 72 -6.32 17.28 18.07
CA LYS A 72 -6.22 18.61 17.48
C LYS A 72 -7.18 19.60 18.14
N LEU A 73 -8.43 19.20 18.36
CA LEU A 73 -9.43 20.04 19.04
C LEU A 73 -9.12 20.28 20.51
N ARG A 74 -8.42 19.34 21.18
CA ARG A 74 -7.99 19.52 22.58
C ARG A 74 -6.84 20.52 22.72
N GLU A 75 -6.02 20.66 21.69
CA GLU A 75 -4.93 21.65 21.66
C GLU A 75 -5.42 23.09 21.41
N GLU A 76 -6.69 23.26 21.01
CA GLU A 76 -7.36 24.57 20.86
C GLU A 76 -7.92 25.08 22.20
#